data_AF-A0A310S9W5-F1
#
_entry.id   AF-A0A310S9W5-F1
#
_cell.length_a   1.000
_cell.length_b   1.000
_cell.length_c   1.000
_cell.angle_alpha   90.00
_cell.angle_beta   90.00
_cell.angle_gamma   90.00
#
_symmetry.space_group_name_H-M   'P 1'
#
loop_
_entity.id
_entity.type
_entity.pdbx_description
1 polymer ?
#
loop_
_entity_poly.entity_id
_entity_poly.type
_entity_poly.pdbx_seq_one_letter_code
_entity_poly.pdbx_strand_id
1 'polypeptide(L)'
;MIRTNFLQELRSYGRGLIAVANAGKDDNTSQFLFTLSSTSELQSKHTIFDKVTGETIYNMLILEKAPVDENDRLLYPPRLLKSIILNNPFADIIPRIIVLENEEVKDS
;
A
#
# COMPACT_ATOMS: atom_id res chain seq x y z
N MET A 1 9.62 9.88 -11.18
CA MET A 1 10.17 9.03 -10.10
C MET A 1 9.72 9.63 -8.77
N ILE A 2 8.88 8.92 -8.00
CA ILE A 2 8.35 9.42 -6.73
C ILE A 2 9.44 9.28 -5.67
N ARG A 3 9.78 10.39 -5.00
CA ARG A 3 10.87 10.42 -4.00
C ARG A 3 10.47 9.68 -2.73
N THR A 4 11.46 9.04 -2.10
CA THR A 4 11.27 8.41 -0.78
C THR A 4 11.20 9.50 0.28
N ASN A 5 10.12 9.54 1.05
CA ASN A 5 9.93 10.49 2.13
C ASN A 5 10.03 9.77 3.48
N PHE A 6 10.90 10.27 4.36
CA PHE A 6 11.04 9.75 5.71
C PHE A 6 10.43 10.74 6.70
N LEU A 7 9.23 10.46 7.17
CA LEU A 7 8.60 11.25 8.22
C LEU A 7 9.08 10.75 9.59
N GLN A 8 9.70 11.64 10.37
CA GLN A 8 10.27 11.32 11.70
C GLN A 8 9.23 10.82 12.72
N GLU A 9 7.97 11.19 12.53
CA GLU A 9 6.84 10.85 13.41
C GLU A 9 6.25 9.46 13.12
N LEU A 10 6.43 8.92 11.91
CA LEU A 10 5.99 7.58 11.54
C LEU A 10 7.11 6.58 11.82
N ARG A 11 7.32 6.27 13.10
CA ARG A 11 8.25 5.21 13.49
C ARG A 11 7.58 3.84 13.29
N SER A 12 8.30 2.89 12.71
CA SER A 12 7.86 1.50 12.52
C SER A 12 7.71 0.70 13.81
N TYR A 13 6.84 1.15 14.72
CA TYR A 13 6.50 0.44 15.94
C TYR A 13 5.11 -0.16 15.82
N GLY A 14 5.05 -1.48 15.87
CA GLY A 14 3.80 -2.26 15.87
C GLY A 14 3.36 -2.74 14.50
N ARG A 15 2.30 -3.55 14.52
CA ARG A 15 1.68 -4.16 13.34
C ARG A 15 0.72 -3.19 12.64
N GLY A 16 0.49 -3.43 11.35
CA GLY A 16 -0.51 -2.73 10.56
C GLY A 16 -0.04 -1.42 9.94
N LEU A 17 1.26 -1.17 9.81
CA LEU A 17 1.75 -0.03 9.04
C LEU A 17 1.77 -0.39 7.55
N ILE A 18 1.50 0.58 6.70
CA ILE A 18 1.54 0.45 5.24
C ILE A 18 2.71 1.29 4.72
N ALA A 19 3.59 0.65 3.95
CA ALA A 19 4.77 1.29 3.39
C ALA A 19 4.90 1.02 1.89
N VAL A 20 5.56 1.92 1.18
CA VAL A 20 5.84 1.76 -0.25
C VAL A 20 7.03 0.82 -0.44
N ALA A 21 6.85 -0.21 -1.27
CA ALA A 21 7.93 -1.09 -1.67
C ALA A 21 8.84 -0.37 -2.68
N ASN A 22 10.15 -0.55 -2.53
CA ASN A 22 11.14 0.01 -3.43
C ASN A 22 12.29 -1.01 -3.60
N ALA A 23 12.96 -0.97 -4.76
CA ALA A 23 14.16 -1.76 -5.03
C ALA A 23 15.46 -0.96 -4.79
N GLY A 24 15.34 0.31 -4.39
CA GLY A 24 16.42 1.25 -4.18
C GLY A 24 15.92 2.63 -3.79
N LYS A 25 16.85 3.57 -3.55
CA LYS A 25 16.50 4.94 -3.19
C LYS A 25 15.70 5.61 -4.31
N ASP A 26 14.57 6.21 -3.95
CA ASP A 26 13.65 6.93 -4.83
C ASP A 26 12.93 6.07 -5.90
N ASP A 27 13.02 4.74 -5.85
CA ASP A 27 12.33 3.83 -6.78
C ASP A 27 10.92 3.45 -6.29
N ASN A 28 10.16 4.44 -5.86
CA ASN A 28 8.81 4.23 -5.36
C ASN A 28 7.85 4.13 -6.55
N THR A 29 7.17 2.98 -6.64
CA THR A 29 6.14 2.69 -7.65
C THR A 29 4.79 2.50 -6.96
N SER A 30 3.91 1.63 -7.48
CA SER A 30 2.61 1.32 -6.92
C SER A 30 2.60 0.13 -5.95
N GLN A 31 3.73 -0.57 -5.81
CA GLN A 31 3.83 -1.70 -4.89
C GLN A 31 3.92 -1.20 -3.44
N PHE A 32 3.18 -1.84 -2.55
CA PHE A 32 3.17 -1.54 -1.12
C PHE A 32 3.21 -2.81 -0.30
N LEU A 33 3.59 -2.67 0.97
CA LEU A 33 3.73 -3.75 1.93
C LEU A 33 3.03 -3.39 3.24
N PHE A 34 2.63 -4.42 3.99
CA PHE A 34 2.06 -4.28 5.33
C PHE A 34 3.00 -4.87 6.38
N THR A 35 3.15 -4.23 7.53
CA THR A 35 4.00 -4.73 8.63
C THR A 35 3.24 -5.69 9.55
N LEU A 36 3.53 -6.99 9.49
CA LEU A 36 2.89 -7.99 10.37
C LEU A 36 3.36 -7.88 11.82
N SER A 37 4.59 -7.41 12.04
CA SER A 37 5.18 -7.19 13.37
C SER A 37 5.99 -5.88 13.40
N SER A 38 6.66 -5.61 14.53
CA SER A 38 7.58 -4.48 14.65
C SER A 38 8.83 -4.69 13.79
N THR A 39 8.97 -3.90 12.73
CA THR A 39 10.08 -3.99 11.78
C THR A 39 10.91 -2.71 11.81
N SER A 40 11.88 -2.62 12.71
CA SER A 40 12.82 -1.50 12.81
C SER A 40 13.73 -1.39 11.58
N GLU A 41 13.98 -2.49 10.88
CA GLU A 41 14.89 -2.54 9.72
C GLU A 41 14.35 -1.82 8.48
N LEU A 42 13.03 -1.65 8.40
CA LEU A 42 12.36 -0.92 7.32
C LEU A 42 12.37 0.59 7.56
N GLN A 43 12.71 1.03 8.79
CA GLN A 43 12.86 2.46 9.10
C GLN A 43 13.96 3.07 8.24
N SER A 44 13.73 4.27 7.73
CA SER A 44 14.65 5.01 6.84
C SER A 44 14.98 4.33 5.50
N LYS A 45 14.27 3.26 5.11
CA LYS A 45 14.39 2.62 3.79
C LYS A 45 13.11 2.73 2.96
N HIS A 46 11.96 2.56 3.60
CA HIS A 46 10.65 2.65 2.95
C HIS A 46 9.87 3.86 3.44
N THR A 47 9.09 4.47 2.54
CA THR A 47 8.15 5.53 2.89
C THR A 47 6.93 4.89 3.54
N ILE A 48 6.72 5.14 4.83
CA ILE A 48 5.48 4.76 5.53
C ILE A 48 4.48 5.88 5.29
N PHE A 49 3.29 5.53 4.81
CA PHE A 49 2.29 6.53 4.43
C PHE A 49 0.95 6.33 5.13
N ASP A 50 0.67 5.15 5.70
CA ASP A 50 -0.62 4.89 6.34
C ASP A 50 -0.53 3.77 7.40
N LYS A 51 -1.63 3.58 8.13
CA LYS A 51 -1.81 2.54 9.15
C LYS A 51 -3.20 1.94 9.05
N VAL A 52 -3.26 0.61 9.03
CA VAL A 52 -4.48 -0.19 9.17
C VAL A 52 -5.10 0.05 10.55
N THR A 53 -6.39 0.40 10.58
CA THR A 53 -7.12 0.74 11.81
C THR A 53 -8.37 -0.10 12.00
N GLY A 54 -8.86 -0.13 13.25
CA GLY A 54 -10.13 -0.78 13.62
C GLY A 54 -10.09 -2.31 13.53
N GLU A 55 -11.25 -2.90 13.27
CA GLU A 55 -11.46 -4.35 13.21
C GLU A 55 -10.72 -5.01 12.04
N THR A 56 -10.30 -4.22 11.04
CA THR A 56 -9.58 -4.74 9.86
C THR A 56 -8.19 -5.27 10.17
N ILE A 57 -7.64 -4.96 11.36
CA ILE A 57 -6.37 -5.52 11.83
C ILE A 57 -6.44 -7.06 11.96
N TYR A 58 -7.61 -7.64 12.22
CA TYR A 58 -7.74 -9.11 12.28
C TYR A 58 -7.49 -9.77 10.92
N ASN A 59 -7.84 -9.11 9.81
CA ASN A 59 -7.55 -9.63 8.46
C ASN A 59 -6.04 -9.79 8.25
N MET A 60 -5.23 -8.93 8.89
CA MET A 60 -3.78 -9.03 8.83
C MET A 60 -3.23 -10.27 9.53
N LEU A 61 -3.84 -10.69 10.65
CA LEU A 61 -3.47 -11.92 11.35
C LEU A 61 -3.81 -13.17 10.53
N ILE A 62 -4.85 -13.10 9.70
CA ILE A 62 -5.18 -14.17 8.75
C ILE A 62 -4.08 -14.27 7.68
N LEU A 63 -3.60 -13.14 7.17
CA LEU A 63 -2.49 -13.10 6.21
C LEU A 63 -1.18 -13.66 6.78
N GLU A 64 -0.90 -13.36 8.05
CA GLU A 64 0.29 -13.87 8.75
C GLU A 64 0.30 -15.40 8.87
N LYS A 65 -0.87 -16.01 9.03
CA LYS A 65 -1.02 -17.48 9.19
C LYS A 65 -1.20 -18.23 7.87
N ALA A 66 -1.25 -17.51 6.75
CA ALA A 66 -1.50 -18.13 5.45
C ALA A 66 -0.28 -18.96 5.00
N PRO A 67 -0.49 -20.16 4.43
CA PRO A 67 0.62 -21.03 4.05
C PRO A 67 1.39 -20.46 2.86
N VAL A 68 2.71 -20.56 2.93
CA VAL A 68 3.66 -20.11 1.91
C VAL A 68 4.43 -21.30 1.32
N ASP A 69 4.97 -21.10 0.12
CA ASP A 69 5.93 -22.00 -0.51
C ASP A 69 7.37 -21.75 -0.01
N GLU A 70 8.33 -22.46 -0.58
CA GLU A 70 9.76 -22.36 -0.23
C GLU A 70 10.39 -21.00 -0.58
N ASN A 71 9.70 -20.14 -1.34
CA ASN A 71 10.15 -18.81 -1.74
C ASN A 71 9.35 -17.69 -1.04
N ASP A 72 8.73 -18.00 0.11
CA ASP A 72 7.87 -17.09 0.87
C ASP A 72 6.67 -16.55 0.08
N ARG A 73 6.24 -17.24 -0.99
CA ARG A 73 5.05 -16.87 -1.75
C ARG A 73 3.84 -17.59 -1.19
N LEU A 74 2.77 -16.84 -0.95
CA LEU A 74 1.49 -17.41 -0.51
C LEU A 74 0.98 -18.45 -1.50
N LEU A 75 0.64 -19.64 -1.02
CA LEU A 75 0.05 -20.71 -1.83
C LEU A 75 -1.31 -20.28 -2.42
N TYR A 76 -2.06 -19.51 -1.64
CA TYR A 76 -3.35 -18.95 -2.02
C TYR A 76 -3.32 -17.43 -1.85
N PRO A 77 -2.75 -16.68 -2.81
CA PRO A 77 -2.55 -15.26 -2.66
C PRO A 77 -3.91 -14.52 -2.65
N PRO A 78 -4.19 -13.70 -1.62
CA PRO A 78 -5.38 -12.89 -1.56
C PRO A 78 -5.37 -11.85 -2.69
N ARG A 79 -6.55 -11.50 -3.18
CA ARG A 79 -6.71 -10.49 -4.23
C ARG A 79 -7.50 -9.30 -3.71
N LEU A 80 -7.06 -8.10 -4.08
CA LEU A 80 -7.82 -6.89 -3.84
C LEU A 80 -9.01 -6.85 -4.81
N LEU A 81 -10.22 -6.98 -4.28
CA LEU A 81 -11.44 -7.01 -5.09
C LEU A 81 -11.93 -5.61 -5.46
N LYS A 82 -11.81 -4.66 -4.51
CA LYS A 82 -12.29 -3.29 -4.65
C LYS A 82 -11.53 -2.36 -3.72
N SER A 83 -11.30 -1.13 -4.16
CA SER A 83 -10.86 -0.02 -3.32
C SER A 83 -11.97 1.04 -3.26
N ILE A 84 -12.14 1.66 -2.09
CA ILE A 84 -13.11 2.73 -1.87
C ILE A 84 -12.39 3.85 -1.13
N ILE A 85 -12.46 5.08 -1.64
CA ILE A 85 -11.93 6.26 -0.97
C ILE A 85 -13.06 6.81 -0.09
N LEU A 86 -12.91 6.67 1.23
CA LEU A 86 -13.94 7.12 2.19
C LEU A 86 -13.94 8.63 2.37
N ASN A 87 -12.76 9.24 2.37
CA ASN A 87 -12.58 10.68 2.45
C ASN A 87 -11.43 11.08 1.51
N ASN A 88 -11.72 11.89 0.50
CA ASN A 88 -10.72 12.35 -0.47
C ASN A 88 -10.26 13.77 -0.11
N PRO A 89 -9.04 13.96 0.45
CA PRO A 89 -8.52 15.30 0.74
C PRO A 89 -8.05 16.05 -0.51
N PHE A 90 -7.97 15.40 -1.66
CA PHE A 90 -7.48 15.98 -2.92
C PHE A 90 -8.60 16.02 -3.96
N ALA A 91 -9.38 17.10 -3.92
CA ALA A 91 -10.48 17.30 -4.87
C ALA A 91 -10.00 17.59 -6.31
N ASP A 92 -8.74 17.98 -6.47
CA ASP A 92 -8.09 18.35 -7.72
C ASP A 92 -7.49 17.14 -8.47
N ILE A 93 -7.36 15.99 -7.82
CA ILE A 93 -6.86 14.77 -8.46
C ILE A 93 -7.96 14.13 -9.29
N ILE A 94 -7.83 14.19 -10.61
CA ILE A 94 -8.73 13.55 -11.57
C ILE A 94 -8.14 12.18 -11.99
N PRO A 95 -8.81 11.06 -11.69
CA PRO A 95 -8.42 9.75 -12.19
C PRO A 95 -8.33 9.72 -13.72
N ARG A 96 -7.23 9.17 -14.24
CA ARG A 96 -7.01 9.07 -15.70
C ARG A 96 -8.10 8.26 -16.42
N ILE A 97 -8.73 7.31 -15.72
CA ILE A 97 -9.82 6.48 -16.26
C ILE A 97 -11.00 7.35 -16.72
N ILE A 98 -11.34 8.39 -15.95
CA ILE A 98 -12.46 9.30 -16.27
C ILE A 98 -12.13 10.13 -17.52
N VAL A 99 -10.85 10.47 -17.74
CA VAL A 99 -10.44 11.23 -18.93
C VAL A 99 -10.64 10.41 -20.19
N LEU A 100 -10.28 9.12 -20.15
CA LEU A 100 -10.42 8.21 -21.29
C LEU A 100 -11.89 7.97 -21.67
N GLU A 101 -12.75 7.73 -20.68
CA GLU A 101 -14.20 7.55 -20.93
C GLU A 101 -14.84 8.80 -21.57
N ASN A 102 -14.39 10.00 -21.20
CA ASN A 102 -14.90 11.25 -21.76
C ASN A 102 -14.38 11.57 -23.17
N GLU A 103 -13.23 11.02 -23.56
CA GLU A 103 -12.68 11.15 -24.91
C GLU A 103 -13.38 10.17 -25.88
N GLU A 104 -13.59 8.92 -25.47
CA GLU A 104 -14.32 7.93 -26.29
C GLU A 104 -15.78 8.35 -26.60
N VAL A 105 -16.45 9.04 -25.66
CA VAL A 105 -17.81 9.56 -25.87
C VAL A 105 -17.85 10.77 -26.81
N LYS A 106 -16.73 11.49 -26.99
CA LYS A 106 -16.66 12.65 -27.91
C LYS A 106 -16.36 12.26 -29.35
N ASP A 107 -15.74 11.10 -29.56
CA ASP A 107 -15.39 10.56 -30.87
C ASP A 107 -16.45 9.57 -31.42
N SER A 108 -17.59 9.41 -30.73
CA SER A 108 -18.77 8.63 -31.15
C SER A 108 -19.94 9.53 -31.52
#